data_AF-A0A662PM89-F1
#
_entry.id   AF-A0A662PM89-F1
#
_cell.length_a   1.000
_cell.length_b   1.000
_cell.length_c   1.000
_cell.angle_alpha   90.00
_cell.angle_beta   90.00
_cell.angle_gamma   90.00
#
_symmetry.space_group_name_H-M   'P 1'
#
loop_
_entity.id
_entity.type
_entity.pdbx_description
1 polymer ?
#
loop_
_entity_poly.entity_id
_entity_poly.type
_entity_poly.pdbx_seq_one_letter_code
_entity_poly.pdbx_strand_id
1 'polypeptide(L)'
;EEGEAIATLESVKASAEVYTPASGKVIEVNSRLVDSPELVNDDPYGEGWIAKIELEEGREFEDLMEPDEYRKYLEDLEERG
;
A
#
# COMPACT_ATOMS: atom_id res chain seq x y z
N GLU A 1 -7.24 -11.24 4.17
CA GLU A 1 -6.30 -11.67 5.22
C GLU A 1 -4.97 -10.94 5.01
N GLU A 2 -4.12 -10.85 6.04
CA GLU A 2 -2.79 -10.24 5.95
C GLU A 2 -1.94 -10.87 4.84
N GLY A 3 -1.25 -10.02 4.07
CA GLY A 3 -0.42 -10.49 2.96
C GLY A 3 -1.19 -10.93 1.72
N GLU A 4 -2.53 -10.86 1.71
CA GLU A 4 -3.30 -11.09 0.49
C GLU A 4 -3.28 -9.87 -0.43
N ALA A 5 -3.26 -10.13 -1.75
CA ALA A 5 -3.36 -9.08 -2.75
C ALA A 5 -4.77 -8.45 -2.73
N ILE A 6 -4.83 -7.13 -2.60
CA ILE A 6 -6.09 -6.35 -2.55
C ILE A 6 -6.28 -5.46 -3.78
N ALA A 7 -5.20 -5.19 -4.52
CA ALA A 7 -5.24 -4.43 -5.76
C ALA A 7 -4.07 -4.83 -6.68
N THR A 8 -4.21 -4.52 -7.97
CA THR A 8 -3.15 -4.65 -8.96
C THR A 8 -2.93 -3.28 -9.60
N LEU A 9 -1.69 -2.80 -9.57
CA LEU A 9 -1.26 -1.57 -10.23
C LEU A 9 -0.58 -1.92 -11.55
N GLU A 10 -1.15 -1.44 -12.66
CA GLU A 10 -0.59 -1.63 -13.98
C GLU A 10 0.03 -0.34 -14.50
N SER A 11 1.26 -0.44 -14.98
CA SER A 11 1.97 0.63 -15.66
C SER A 11 2.33 0.20 -17.08
N VAL A 12 2.88 1.13 -17.88
CA VAL A 12 3.38 0.80 -19.23
C VAL A 12 4.58 -0.16 -19.24
N LYS A 13 5.25 -0.37 -18.10
CA LYS A 13 6.46 -1.20 -17.99
C LYS A 13 6.26 -2.50 -17.20
N ALA A 14 5.36 -2.50 -16.23
CA ALA A 14 5.20 -3.57 -15.27
C ALA A 14 3.81 -3.55 -14.64
N SER A 15 3.41 -4.72 -14.11
CA SER A 15 2.27 -4.87 -13.22
C SER A 15 2.79 -5.27 -11.83
N ALA A 16 2.21 -4.70 -10.78
CA ALA A 16 2.56 -4.97 -9.39
C ALA A 16 1.30 -5.25 -8.57
N GLU A 17 1.37 -6.26 -7.71
CA GLU A 17 0.32 -6.53 -6.74
C GLU A 17 0.52 -5.70 -5.47
N VAL A 18 -0.57 -5.19 -4.92
CA VAL A 18 -0.59 -4.49 -3.63
C VAL A 18 -1.16 -5.44 -2.60
N TYR A 19 -0.35 -5.81 -1.62
CA TYR A 19 -0.74 -6.70 -0.54
C TYR A 19 -1.20 -5.90 0.68
N THR A 20 -2.25 -6.38 1.36
CA THR A 20 -2.70 -5.73 2.58
C THR A 20 -1.71 -5.95 3.73
N PRO A 21 -1.34 -4.89 4.48
CA PRO A 21 -0.47 -5.00 5.65
C PRO A 21 -1.19 -5.65 6.84
N ALA A 22 -2.52 -5.81 6.78
CA ALA A 22 -3.29 -6.47 7.82
C ALA A 22 -4.58 -7.14 7.32
N SER A 23 -4.98 -8.24 7.98
CA SER A 23 -6.33 -8.78 8.01
C SER A 23 -7.31 -7.74 8.57
N GLY A 24 -8.43 -7.66 7.87
CA GLY A 24 -9.51 -6.74 8.14
C GLY A 24 -10.51 -6.82 7.00
N LYS A 25 -11.50 -5.94 7.04
CA LYS A 25 -12.55 -5.83 6.03
C LYS A 25 -12.40 -4.54 5.26
N VAL A 26 -12.36 -4.62 3.92
CA VAL A 26 -12.43 -3.42 3.08
C VAL A 26 -13.79 -2.75 3.27
N ILE A 27 -13.77 -1.50 3.72
CA ILE A 27 -14.98 -0.68 3.93
C ILE A 27 -15.16 0.38 2.85
N GLU A 28 -14.08 0.75 2.15
CA GLU A 28 -14.10 1.76 1.09
C GLU A 28 -13.00 1.48 0.07
N VAL A 29 -13.28 1.74 -1.20
CA VAL A 29 -12.29 1.70 -2.30
C VAL A 29 -12.30 3.04 -2.99
N ASN A 30 -11.12 3.56 -3.35
CA ASN A 30 -11.02 4.84 -4.02
C ASN A 30 -11.42 4.73 -5.49
N SER A 31 -12.71 4.93 -5.77
CA SER A 31 -13.25 4.87 -7.13
C SER A 31 -12.63 5.91 -8.07
N ARG A 32 -12.02 6.98 -7.54
CA ARG A 32 -11.37 8.01 -8.37
C ARG A 32 -10.15 7.49 -9.12
N LEU A 33 -9.51 6.44 -8.62
CA LEU A 33 -8.36 5.83 -9.29
C LEU A 33 -8.72 5.17 -10.64
N VAL A 34 -10.01 4.91 -10.89
CA VAL A 34 -10.48 4.40 -12.19
C VAL A 34 -10.35 5.47 -13.27
N ASP A 35 -10.70 6.71 -12.93
CA ASP A 35 -10.68 7.84 -13.86
C ASP A 35 -9.35 8.61 -13.82
N SER A 36 -8.66 8.56 -12.68
CA SER A 36 -7.41 9.28 -12.41
C SER A 36 -6.36 8.38 -11.73
N PRO A 37 -5.84 7.34 -12.42
CA PRO A 37 -4.83 6.44 -11.87
C PRO A 37 -3.49 7.15 -11.56
N GLU A 38 -3.22 8.30 -12.17
CA GLU A 38 -2.03 9.13 -11.92
C GLU A 38 -1.91 9.61 -10.47
N LEU A 39 -3.03 9.67 -9.73
CA LEU A 39 -3.04 10.07 -8.32
C LEU A 39 -2.16 9.16 -7.45
N VAL A 40 -2.00 7.89 -7.82
CA VAL A 40 -1.10 6.96 -7.13
C VAL A 40 0.36 7.41 -7.22
N ASN A 41 0.74 8.11 -8.30
CA ASN A 41 2.09 8.65 -8.49
C ASN A 41 2.23 10.06 -7.91
N ASP A 42 1.23 10.93 -8.15
CA ASP A 42 1.30 12.35 -7.81
C ASP A 42 1.07 12.61 -6.31
N ASP A 43 0.18 11.85 -5.68
CA ASP A 43 -0.16 12.00 -4.25
C ASP A 43 -0.44 10.66 -3.55
N PRO A 44 0.57 9.77 -3.43
CA PRO A 44 0.41 8.40 -2.93
C PRO A 44 -0.12 8.30 -1.49
N TYR A 45 0.12 9.33 -0.66
CA TYR A 45 -0.29 9.36 0.74
C TYR A 45 -1.55 10.20 1.01
N GLY A 46 -1.99 11.00 0.02
CA GLY A 46 -3.23 11.77 0.09
C GLY A 46 -4.30 11.16 -0.80
N GLU A 47 -4.55 11.78 -1.95
CA GLU A 47 -5.64 11.44 -2.85
C GLU A 47 -5.45 10.09 -3.58
N GLY A 48 -4.24 9.54 -3.58
CA GLY A 48 -3.85 8.27 -4.18
C GLY A 48 -4.11 7.02 -3.33
N TRP A 49 -4.80 7.12 -2.19
CA TRP A 49 -5.14 5.97 -1.35
C TRP A 49 -5.94 4.91 -2.14
N ILE A 50 -5.73 3.63 -1.85
CA ILE A 50 -6.31 2.52 -2.64
C ILE A 50 -7.60 2.00 -2.00
N ALA A 51 -7.53 1.59 -0.73
CA ALA A 51 -8.64 1.04 0.02
C ALA A 51 -8.56 1.47 1.49
N LYS A 52 -9.71 1.60 2.15
CA LYS A 52 -9.82 1.71 3.61
C LYS A 52 -10.25 0.37 4.17
N ILE A 53 -9.58 -0.04 5.23
CA ILE A 53 -9.77 -1.35 5.86
C ILE A 53 -10.16 -1.12 7.32
N GLU A 54 -11.29 -1.70 7.73
CA GLU A 54 -11.66 -1.88 9.12
C GLU A 54 -10.90 -3.08 9.67
N LEU A 55 -10.05 -2.85 10.66
CA LEU A 55 -9.21 -3.88 11.24
C LEU A 55 -10.00 -4.72 12.23
N GLU A 56 -9.68 -6.01 12.30
CA GLU A 56 -10.20 -6.88 13.34
C GLU A 56 -9.60 -6.50 14.71
N GLU A 57 -10.37 -6.68 15.79
CA GLU A 57 -9.93 -6.35 17.14
C GLU A 57 -8.67 -7.14 17.55
N GLY A 58 -7.73 -6.47 18.22
CA GLY A 58 -6.49 -7.09 18.72
C GLY A 58 -5.38 -7.23 17.68
N ARG A 59 -5.49 -6.57 16.53
CA ARG A 59 -4.41 -6.52 15.53
C ARG A 59 -3.36 -5.50 15.95
N GLU A 60 -2.14 -5.98 16.10
CA GLU A 60 -0.97 -5.18 16.44
C GLU A 60 -0.16 -4.88 15.17
N PHE A 61 0.23 -3.62 14.99
CA PHE A 61 1.07 -3.18 13.88
C PHE A 61 2.56 -3.35 14.20
N GLU A 62 2.89 -4.19 15.18
CA GLU A 62 4.25 -4.36 15.71
C GLU A 62 5.22 -4.92 14.65
N ASP A 63 4.70 -5.65 13.67
CA ASP A 63 5.48 -6.19 12.55
C ASP A 63 5.66 -5.19 11.38
N LEU A 64 5.04 -4.00 11.46
CA LEU A 64 5.22 -2.95 10.47
C LEU A 64 6.41 -2.05 10.83
N MET A 65 7.08 -1.54 9.80
CA MET A 65 8.20 -0.61 9.98
C MET A 65 7.71 0.79 10.32
N GLU A 66 8.36 1.41 11.30
CA GLU A 66 8.23 2.85 11.52
C GLU A 66 8.83 3.65 10.34
N PRO A 67 8.45 4.92 10.14
CA PRO A 67 8.91 5.72 9.01
C PRO A 67 10.44 5.80 8.86
N ASP A 68 11.16 5.92 9.97
CA ASP A 68 12.63 6.00 9.96
C ASP A 68 13.29 4.64 9.68
N GLU A 69 12.66 3.54 10.12
CA GLU A 69 13.12 2.19 9.80
C GLU A 69 12.94 1.89 8.31
N TYR A 70 11.80 2.29 7.74
CA TYR A 70 11.54 2.12 6.31
C TYR A 70 12.49 2.96 5.44
N ARG A 71 12.79 4.20 5.83
CA ARG A 71 13.80 5.03 5.15
C ARG A 71 15.16 4.34 5.10
N LYS A 72 15.62 3.85 6.25
CA LYS A 72 16.90 3.14 6.34
C LYS A 72 16.90 1.87 5.47
N TYR A 73 15.80 1.12 5.49
CA TYR A 73 15.64 -0.05 4.63
C TYR A 73 15.79 0.30 3.13
N LEU A 74 15.23 1.42 2.68
CA LEU A 74 15.37 1.89 1.30
C LEU A 74 16.81 2.29 0.97
N GLU A 75 17.49 3.03 1.86
CA GLU A 75 18.91 3.39 1.69
C GLU A 75 19.78 2.12 1.55
N ASP A 76 19.61 1.15 2.45
CA ASP A 76 20.34 -0.13 2.41
C ASP A 76 20.02 -0.92 1.13
N LEU A 77 18.81 -0.83 0.58
CA LEU A 77 18.41 -1.52 -0.64
C LEU A 77 19.06 -0.90 -1.89
N GLU A 78 19.13 0.44 -1.95
CA GLU A 78 19.80 1.16 -3.04
C GLU A 78 21.31 0.91 -3.06
N GLU A 79 21.96 0.82 -1.90
CA GLU A 79 23.40 0.50 -1.80
C GLU A 79 23.74 -0.94 -2.22
N ARG A 80 22.75 -1.83 -2.22
CA ARG A 80 22.89 -3.24 -2.63
C ARG A 80 22.57 -3.48 -4.12
N GLY A 81 22.08 -2.45 -4.81
CA GLY A 81 21.69 -2.47 -6.23
C GLY A 81 22.86 -2.38 -7.21
#